data_AF-A0A8H3KWW8-F1
#
_entry.id   AF-A0A8H3KWW8-F1
#
_cell.length_a   1.000
_cell.length_b   1.000
_cell.length_c   1.000
_cell.angle_alpha   90.00
_cell.angle_beta   90.00
_cell.angle_gamma   90.00
#
_symmetry.space_group_name_H-M   'P 1'
#
loop_
_entity.id
_entity.type
_entity.pdbx_description
1 polymer ?
#
loop_
_entity_poly.entity_id
_entity_poly.type
_entity_poly.pdbx_seq_one_letter_code
_entity_poly.pdbx_strand_id
1 'polypeptide(L)'
;MDETELVIHTDNCAGQNKNNAMIMLRKSDVDNLDDLVNVVENSTLGGYNQAQTIFNKNGDCVVHFYNWTEYLLKFFKTIPNILKYHHFTFHINNVGKVEIKEKVDGNTQIIDIKKDNDIMGFSREIFPEKLSAKRQ
;
A
#
# COMPACT_ATOMS: atom_id res chain seq x y z
N MET A 1 -13.11 -24.45 1.93
CA MET A 1 -12.79 -23.75 0.67
C MET A 1 -11.53 -23.02 1.01
N ASP A 2 -10.40 -23.66 0.72
CA ASP A 2 -9.13 -23.28 1.32
C ASP A 2 -8.34 -22.65 0.18
N GLU A 3 -8.27 -21.31 0.18
CA GLU A 3 -7.46 -20.58 -0.79
C GLU A 3 -5.99 -20.94 -0.56
N THR A 4 -5.43 -21.74 -1.46
CA THR A 4 -4.02 -22.18 -1.40
C THR A 4 -3.09 -21.32 -2.25
N GLU A 5 -3.66 -20.39 -3.01
CA GLU A 5 -2.99 -19.59 -4.02
C GLU A 5 -3.41 -18.13 -3.90
N LEU A 6 -2.44 -17.23 -3.93
CA LEU A 6 -2.64 -15.79 -4.04
C LEU A 6 -2.06 -15.32 -5.38
N VAL A 7 -2.93 -14.76 -6.23
CA VAL A 7 -2.54 -14.18 -7.52
C VAL A 7 -2.68 -12.67 -7.45
N ILE A 8 -1.59 -11.96 -7.72
CA ILE A 8 -1.54 -10.50 -7.75
C ILE A 8 -1.30 -10.05 -9.19
N HIS A 9 -2.27 -9.30 -9.73
CA HIS A 9 -2.14 -8.59 -10.99
C HIS A 9 -1.77 -7.14 -10.71
N THR A 10 -0.65 -6.68 -11.28
CA THR A 10 -0.14 -5.33 -11.06
C THR A 10 -0.05 -4.59 -12.39
N ASP A 11 -0.89 -3.58 -12.56
CA ASP A 11 -0.72 -2.60 -13.62
C ASP A 11 0.23 -1.51 -13.13
N ASN A 12 1.36 -1.32 -13.82
CA ASN A 12 2.24 -0.17 -13.58
C ASN A 12 1.54 1.10 -14.07
N CYS A 13 0.56 1.59 -13.33
CA CYS A 13 -0.05 2.89 -13.57
C CYS A 13 0.97 3.97 -13.19
N ALA A 14 1.77 4.42 -14.17
CA ALA A 14 2.60 5.62 -14.07
C ALA A 14 1.68 6.85 -13.93
N GLY A 15 1.23 7.13 -12.71
CA GLY A 15 0.27 8.22 -12.45
C GLY A 15 -0.34 8.26 -11.05
N GLN A 16 -0.17 7.23 -10.21
CA GLN A 16 -0.71 7.23 -8.84
C GLN A 16 0.17 7.96 -7.81
N ASN A 17 0.85 9.04 -8.19
CA ASN A 17 1.36 9.96 -7.18
C ASN A 17 0.22 10.88 -6.72
N LYS A 18 -0.54 10.45 -5.71
CA LYS A 18 -1.56 11.27 -5.05
C LYS A 18 -0.98 12.29 -4.04
N ASN A 19 0.35 12.45 -3.95
CA ASN A 19 0.95 13.35 -2.96
C ASN A 19 1.10 14.81 -3.40
N ASN A 20 0.65 15.18 -4.63
CA ASN A 20 0.69 16.58 -5.05
C ASN A 20 -0.66 17.14 -5.56
N ALA A 21 -1.77 16.54 -5.13
CA ALA A 21 -3.07 17.11 -5.37
C ALA A 21 -3.28 18.30 -4.42
N MET A 22 -3.22 19.52 -4.95
CA MET A 22 -4.28 20.46 -4.60
C MET A 22 -5.58 19.69 -4.85
N ILE A 23 -6.27 19.31 -3.77
CA ILE A 23 -7.52 18.55 -3.85
C ILE A 23 -8.57 19.51 -4.44
N MET A 24 -8.53 19.70 -5.75
CA MET A 24 -9.66 20.24 -6.50
C MET A 24 -10.65 19.09 -6.65
N LEU A 25 -11.39 18.81 -5.57
CA LEU A 25 -12.67 18.15 -5.71
C LEU A 25 -13.49 19.08 -6.61
N ARG A 26 -13.79 18.63 -7.84
CA ARG A 26 -14.29 19.45 -8.97
C ARG A 26 -15.45 20.43 -8.66
N LYS A 27 -16.06 20.36 -7.48
CA LYS A 27 -17.18 21.19 -7.02
C LYS A 27 -17.18 21.51 -5.50
N SER A 28 -16.07 21.33 -4.78
CA SER A 28 -16.05 21.54 -3.33
C SER A 28 -14.83 22.34 -2.90
N ASP A 29 -15.06 23.47 -2.22
CA ASP A 29 -14.02 24.22 -1.54
C ASP A 29 -13.66 23.47 -0.25
N VAL A 30 -12.37 23.24 -0.04
CA VAL A 30 -11.82 22.52 1.12
C VAL A 30 -10.76 23.40 1.75
N ASP A 31 -11.07 24.02 2.89
CA ASP A 31 -10.16 24.95 3.56
C ASP A 31 -9.37 24.25 4.67
N ASN A 32 -9.93 23.18 5.25
CA ASN A 32 -9.32 22.44 6.35
C ASN A 32 -9.62 20.94 6.29
N LEU A 33 -9.09 20.19 7.27
CA LEU A 33 -9.24 18.74 7.35
C LEU A 33 -10.70 18.31 7.55
N ASP A 34 -11.48 19.07 8.33
CA ASP A 34 -12.89 18.76 8.57
C ASP A 34 -13.72 18.94 7.30
N ASP A 35 -13.43 19.96 6.49
CA ASP A 35 -14.07 20.13 5.17
C ASP A 35 -13.78 18.93 4.27
N LEU A 36 -12.53 18.44 4.27
CA LEU A 36 -12.16 17.26 3.49
C LEU A 36 -12.91 16.01 3.96
N VAL A 37 -12.98 15.78 5.27
CA VAL A 37 -13.75 14.69 5.88
C VAL A 37 -15.21 14.78 5.44
N ASN A 38 -15.81 15.97 5.56
CA ASN A 38 -17.19 16.22 5.18
C ASN A 38 -17.45 15.94 3.69
N VAL A 39 -16.54 16.33 2.79
CA VAL A 39 -16.70 16.04 1.36
C VAL A 39 -16.64 14.53 1.10
N VAL A 40 -15.73 13.80 1.74
CA VAL A 40 -15.63 12.34 1.58
C VAL A 40 -16.91 11.66 2.06
N GLU A 41 -17.38 11.99 3.25
CA GLU A 41 -18.59 11.38 3.84
C GLU A 41 -19.85 11.67 3.00
N ASN A 42 -19.95 12.86 2.39
CA ASN A 42 -21.10 13.24 1.55
C ASN A 42 -20.92 12.93 0.05
N SER A 43 -19.80 12.32 -0.35
CA SER A 43 -19.49 12.05 -1.77
C SER A 43 -20.33 10.95 -2.40
N THR A 44 -21.05 10.16 -1.60
CA THR A 44 -21.93 9.08 -2.06
C THR A 44 -23.26 9.13 -1.33
N LEU A 45 -24.38 8.95 -2.06
CA LEU A 45 -25.72 8.98 -1.49
C LEU A 45 -25.98 7.86 -0.46
N GLY A 46 -25.18 6.79 -0.49
CA GLY A 46 -25.29 5.64 0.40
C GLY A 46 -24.23 5.56 1.50
N GLY A 47 -23.37 6.59 1.66
CA GLY A 47 -22.31 6.57 2.69
C GLY A 47 -21.25 5.48 2.47
N TYR A 48 -20.98 5.10 1.23
CA TYR A 48 -19.99 4.06 0.89
C TYR A 48 -18.55 4.52 1.11
N ASN A 49 -18.32 5.82 1.12
CA ASN A 49 -17.02 6.42 1.35
C ASN A 49 -16.92 6.87 2.81
N GLN A 50 -15.93 6.34 3.53
CA GLN A 50 -15.63 6.72 4.91
C GLN A 50 -14.28 7.44 4.95
N ALA A 51 -14.25 8.61 5.58
CA ALA A 51 -13.00 9.32 5.83
C ALA A 51 -12.24 8.66 6.99
N GLN A 52 -10.94 8.39 6.79
CA GLN A 52 -10.04 7.91 7.84
C GLN A 52 -8.94 8.94 8.05
N THR A 53 -9.03 9.71 9.13
CA THR A 53 -8.00 10.67 9.54
C THR A 53 -6.92 9.99 10.39
N ILE A 54 -5.74 10.61 10.49
CA ILE A 54 -4.65 10.13 11.35
C ILE A 54 -5.05 10.20 12.82
N PHE A 55 -5.72 11.30 13.21
CA PHE A 55 -6.23 11.53 14.55
C PHE A 55 -7.76 11.49 14.53
N ASN A 56 -8.37 10.86 15.53
CA ASN A 56 -9.82 10.91 15.72
C ASN A 56 -10.25 12.28 16.28
N LYS A 57 -11.57 12.48 16.45
CA LYS A 57 -12.15 13.73 17.00
C LYS A 57 -11.74 14.00 18.46
N ASN A 58 -11.24 12.99 19.17
CA ASN A 58 -10.74 13.12 20.54
C ASN A 58 -9.23 13.47 20.59
N GLY A 59 -8.55 13.50 19.43
CA GLY A 59 -7.11 13.74 19.32
C GLY A 59 -6.25 12.48 19.44
N ASP A 60 -6.82 11.29 19.52
CA ASP A 60 -6.06 10.03 19.56
C ASP A 60 -5.57 9.66 18.16
N CYS A 61 -4.32 9.23 18.04
CA CYS A 61 -3.79 8.67 16.80
C CYS A 61 -4.44 7.30 16.53
N VAL A 62 -5.11 7.14 15.40
CA VAL A 62 -5.80 5.91 15.00
C VAL A 62 -5.17 5.24 13.77
N VAL A 63 -4.25 5.93 13.08
CA VAL A 63 -3.49 5.38 11.95
C VAL A 63 -2.02 5.29 12.33
N HIS A 64 -1.56 4.06 12.55
CA HIS A 64 -0.18 3.75 12.89
C HIS A 64 0.64 3.46 11.62
N PHE A 65 1.83 4.04 11.52
CA PHE A 65 2.75 3.77 10.43
C PHE A 65 3.85 2.85 10.94
N TYR A 66 4.17 1.80 10.19
CA TYR A 66 5.22 0.85 10.55
C TYR A 66 6.28 0.78 9.45
N ASN A 67 7.54 0.60 9.83
CA ASN A 67 8.64 0.42 8.87
C ASN A 67 8.66 -1.00 8.32
N TRP A 68 7.64 -1.35 7.52
CA TRP A 68 7.53 -2.65 6.89
C TRP A 68 8.72 -2.95 5.97
N THR A 69 9.29 -1.93 5.33
CA THR A 69 10.45 -2.08 4.45
C THR A 69 11.65 -2.68 5.18
N GLU A 70 12.16 -2.01 6.23
CA GLU A 70 13.31 -2.54 6.99
C GLU A 70 12.99 -3.87 7.67
N TYR A 71 11.75 -4.03 8.16
CA TYR A 71 11.34 -5.26 8.83
C TYR A 71 11.34 -6.45 7.86
N LEU A 72 10.64 -6.34 6.72
CA LEU A 72 10.52 -7.43 5.74
C LEU A 72 11.85 -7.72 5.05
N LEU A 73 12.73 -6.72 4.86
CA LEU A 73 14.07 -6.93 4.32
C LEU A 73 14.95 -7.85 5.19
N LYS A 74 14.61 -8.11 6.45
CA LYS A 74 15.33 -9.09 7.28
C LYS A 74 15.03 -10.53 6.87
N PHE A 75 13.85 -10.78 6.33
CA PHE A 75 13.32 -12.12 6.03
C PHE A 75 13.24 -12.40 4.53
N PHE A 76 13.15 -11.35 3.70
CA PHE A 76 12.95 -11.48 2.27
C PHE A 76 13.99 -10.72 1.44
N LYS A 77 14.27 -11.22 0.24
CA LYS A 77 15.07 -10.61 -0.81
C LYS A 77 14.15 -9.83 -1.74
N THR A 78 14.67 -8.75 -2.30
CA THR A 78 13.95 -7.99 -3.32
C THR A 78 13.92 -8.76 -4.63
N ILE A 79 12.82 -8.63 -5.37
CA ILE A 79 12.72 -9.17 -6.74
C ILE A 79 13.46 -8.21 -7.67
N PRO A 80 14.52 -8.66 -8.38
CA PRO A 80 15.25 -7.81 -9.30
C PRO A 80 14.35 -7.40 -10.47
N ASN A 81 14.40 -6.13 -10.85
CA ASN A 81 13.55 -5.58 -11.92
C ASN A 81 12.04 -5.82 -11.70
N ILE A 82 11.56 -5.72 -10.44
CA ILE A 82 10.16 -6.01 -10.10
C ILE A 82 9.12 -5.32 -11.00
N LEU A 83 9.43 -4.11 -11.47
CA LEU A 83 8.56 -3.34 -12.37
C LEU A 83 8.38 -3.98 -13.75
N LYS A 84 9.20 -4.94 -14.17
CA LYS A 84 9.01 -5.63 -15.47
C LYS A 84 7.88 -6.66 -15.42
N TYR A 85 7.52 -7.14 -14.23
CA TYR A 85 6.55 -8.20 -14.05
C TYR A 85 5.19 -7.62 -13.69
N HIS A 86 4.13 -8.24 -14.20
CA HIS A 86 2.73 -7.82 -14.01
C HIS A 86 1.89 -8.87 -13.29
N HIS A 87 2.42 -10.07 -13.13
CA HIS A 87 1.73 -11.19 -12.52
C HIS A 87 2.66 -11.84 -11.49
N PHE A 88 2.16 -11.98 -10.26
CA PHE A 88 2.85 -12.64 -9.16
C PHE A 88 1.91 -13.70 -8.58
N THR A 89 2.39 -14.93 -8.46
CA THR A 89 1.64 -16.04 -7.87
C THR A 89 2.41 -16.59 -6.67
N PHE A 90 1.70 -16.76 -5.56
CA PHE A 90 2.23 -17.31 -4.31
C PHE A 90 1.43 -18.55 -3.94
N HIS A 91 2.13 -19.61 -3.52
CA HIS A 91 1.52 -20.87 -3.11
C HIS A 91 1.85 -21.20 -1.67
N ILE A 92 0.86 -21.67 -0.92
CA ILE A 92 1.03 -22.10 0.48
C ILE A 92 2.05 -23.25 0.63
N ASN A 93 2.15 -24.12 -0.38
CA ASN A 93 3.08 -25.26 -0.38
C ASN A 93 4.53 -24.85 -0.62
N ASN A 94 4.78 -23.63 -1.09
CA ASN A 94 6.09 -23.13 -1.50
C ASN A 94 6.35 -21.73 -0.94
N VAL A 95 6.11 -21.54 0.36
CA VAL A 95 6.34 -20.24 1.02
C VAL A 95 7.76 -19.75 0.78
N GLY A 96 7.88 -18.52 0.27
CA GLY A 96 9.17 -17.92 -0.09
C GLY A 96 9.50 -18.00 -1.57
N LYS A 97 8.79 -18.81 -2.36
CA LYS A 97 8.92 -18.82 -3.82
C LYS A 97 7.77 -18.06 -4.45
N VAL A 98 8.12 -17.25 -5.45
CA VAL A 98 7.16 -16.43 -6.20
C VAL A 98 7.29 -16.78 -7.67
N GLU A 99 6.16 -17.13 -8.27
CA GLU A 99 6.02 -17.26 -9.71
C GLU A 99 5.74 -15.89 -10.32
N ILE A 100 6.52 -15.48 -11.32
CA ILE A 100 6.42 -14.17 -11.95
C ILE A 100 6.29 -14.28 -13.47
N LYS A 101 5.51 -13.36 -14.05
CA LYS A 101 5.37 -13.21 -15.52
C LYS A 101 5.34 -11.74 -15.93
N GLU A 102 5.93 -11.44 -17.08
CA GLU A 102 5.83 -10.10 -17.71
C GLU A 102 4.51 -9.91 -18.46
N LYS A 103 3.85 -10.97 -18.92
CA LYS A 103 2.57 -10.95 -19.63
C LYS A 103 1.73 -12.16 -19.21
N VAL A 104 0.41 -12.10 -19.42
CA VAL A 104 -0.52 -13.19 -19.07
C VAL A 104 -0.11 -14.52 -19.69
N ASP A 105 0.19 -14.51 -21.00
CA ASP A 105 0.63 -15.69 -21.77
C ASP A 105 2.15 -15.85 -21.81
N GLY A 106 2.87 -15.10 -20.97
CA GLY A 106 4.32 -15.13 -20.91
C GLY A 106 4.87 -16.37 -20.20
N ASN A 107 6.18 -16.58 -20.35
CA ASN A 107 6.89 -17.62 -19.61
C ASN A 107 6.90 -17.30 -18.10
N THR A 108 6.61 -18.32 -17.29
CA THR A 108 6.74 -18.26 -15.83
C THR A 108 8.19 -18.38 -15.41
N GLN A 109 8.63 -17.53 -14.49
CA GLN A 109 9.89 -17.66 -13.78
C GLN A 109 9.60 -17.85 -12.29
N ILE A 110 10.40 -18.64 -11.58
CA ILE A 110 10.27 -18.83 -10.13
C ILE A 110 11.47 -18.16 -9.46
N ILE A 111 11.20 -17.28 -8.49
CA ILE A 111 12.22 -16.64 -7.66
C ILE A 111 12.02 -17.02 -6.20
N ASP A 112 13.08 -17.49 -5.56
CA ASP A 112 13.12 -17.68 -4.11
C ASP A 112 13.54 -16.38 -3.41
N ILE A 113 12.57 -15.76 -2.74
CA ILE A 113 12.75 -14.52 -2.00
C ILE A 113 12.99 -14.76 -0.51
N LYS A 114 12.84 -15.96 0.03
CA LYS A 114 13.02 -16.18 1.48
C LYS A 114 14.51 -16.22 1.84
N LYS A 115 14.83 -15.65 3.01
CA LYS A 115 16.14 -15.77 3.67
C LYS A 115 16.07 -16.85 4.75
N ASP A 116 17.22 -17.35 5.19
CA ASP A 116 17.31 -18.39 6.24
C ASP A 116 16.92 -17.90 7.64
N ASN A 117 16.28 -16.73 7.75
CA ASN A 117 15.81 -16.16 9.00
C ASN A 117 14.33 -16.50 9.21
N ASP A 118 14.00 -16.98 10.40
CA ASP A 118 12.61 -17.13 10.82
C ASP A 118 11.94 -15.78 11.03
N ILE A 119 10.68 -15.68 10.60
CA ILE A 119 9.87 -14.46 10.76
C ILE A 119 9.48 -14.36 12.23
N MET A 120 10.04 -13.37 12.93
CA MET A 120 9.75 -13.13 14.33
C MET A 120 9.49 -11.65 14.62
N GLY A 121 8.66 -11.40 15.62
CA GLY A 121 8.33 -10.05 16.10
C GLY A 121 7.36 -9.28 15.22
N PHE A 122 7.36 -7.96 15.37
CA PHE A 122 6.52 -7.03 14.62
C PHE A 122 7.36 -5.83 14.15
N SER A 123 6.89 -5.13 13.11
CA SER A 123 7.60 -3.96 12.60
C SER A 123 7.61 -2.81 13.61
N ARG A 124 8.66 -1.97 13.56
CA ARG A 124 8.78 -0.78 14.41
C ARG A 124 7.83 0.31 13.93
N GLU A 125 7.08 0.89 14.85
CA GLU A 125 6.26 2.07 14.55
C GLU A 125 7.15 3.27 14.21
N ILE A 126 6.75 4.02 13.19
CA ILE A 126 7.41 5.24 12.72
C ILE A 126 6.39 6.37 12.66
N PHE A 127 6.88 7.60 12.80
CA PHE A 127 6.05 8.79 12.63
C PHE A 127 6.50 9.51 11.36
N PRO A 128 5.60 9.80 10.41
CA PRO A 128 5.96 10.57 9.23
C PRO A 128 6.48 11.95 9.66
N GLU A 129 7.51 12.44 8.98
CA GLU A 129 7.99 13.79 9.20
C GLU A 129 6.86 14.79 8.92
N LYS A 130 6.67 15.74 9.83
CA LYS A 130 5.66 16.79 9.64
C LYS A 130 6.01 17.59 8.38
N LEU A 131 4.99 17.92 7.60
CA LEU A 131 5.14 18.87 6.50
C LEU A 131 5.75 20.17 7.04
N SER A 132 6.91 20.56 6.51
CA SER A 132 7.49 21.86 6.84
C SER A 132 6.61 22.95 6.24
N ALA A 133 6.36 24.04 6.97
CA ALA A 133 5.49 25.15 6.53
C ALA A 133 6.01 25.93 5.31
N LYS A 134 7.11 25.50 4.69
CA LYS A 134 7.59 26.08 3.43
C LYS A 134 6.69 25.57 2.30
N ARG A 135 5.83 26.45 1.80
CA ARG A 135 5.16 26.27 0.51
C ARG A 135 6.22 26.01 -0.56
N GLN A 136 6.13 24.87 -1.25
CA GLN A 136 6.89 24.57 -2.47
C GLN A 136 6.25 25.24 -3.67
#